data_AF-L7LJ36-F1
#
_entry.id   AF-L7LJ36-F1
#
_cell.length_a   1.000
_cell.length_b   1.000
_cell.length_c   1.000
_cell.angle_alpha   90.00
_cell.angle_beta   90.00
_cell.angle_gamma   90.00
#
_symmetry.space_group_name_H-M   'P 1'
#
loop_
_entity.id
_entity.type
_entity.pdbx_description
1 polymer ?
#
loop_
_entity_poly.entity_id
_entity_poly.type
_entity_poly.pdbx_seq_one_letter_code
_entity_poly.pdbx_strand_id
1 'polypeptide(L)' 'MADETARIEQEITKAREELAGTLDQLVERANPQRLADDAKTKAVAIVSRPPVKYGLIAVGALVAVVVVRKILR' A
#
# COMPACT_ATOMS: atom_id res chain seq x y z
N MET A 1 40.99 27.05 -11.82
CA MET A 1 39.73 27.41 -11.12
C MET A 1 38.55 27.43 -12.09
N ALA A 2 38.53 28.24 -13.16
CA ALA A 2 37.41 28.27 -14.13
C ALA A 2 37.13 26.92 -14.85
N ASP A 3 38.18 26.16 -15.17
CA ASP A 3 38.07 24.84 -15.82
C ASP A 3 37.40 23.76 -14.94
N GLU A 4 37.64 23.84 -13.63
CA GLU A 4 37.10 22.90 -12.65
C GLU A 4 35.61 23.16 -12.40
N THR A 5 35.20 24.42 -12.37
CA THR A 5 33.78 24.81 -12.30
C THR A 5 33.00 24.33 -13.52
N ALA A 6 33.56 24.44 -14.73
CA ALA A 6 32.92 24.00 -15.95
C ALA A 6 32.71 22.47 -15.99
N ARG A 7 33.67 21.69 -15.46
CA ARG A 7 33.51 20.25 -15.29
C ARG A 7 32.42 19.89 -14.29
N ILE A 8 32.39 20.57 -13.14
CA ILE A 8 31.39 20.33 -12.10
C ILE A 8 29.97 20.64 -12.62
N GLU A 9 29.78 21.72 -13.39
CA GLU A 9 28.49 22.05 -14.00
C GLU A 9 28.02 20.98 -15.02
N GLN A 10 28.95 20.44 -15.81
CA GLN A 10 28.64 19.33 -16.73
C GLN A 10 28.22 18.07 -15.98
N GLU A 11 28.93 17.72 -14.91
CA GLU A 11 28.60 16.54 -14.10
C GLU A 11 27.24 16.68 -13.39
N ILE A 12 26.91 17.87 -12.86
CA ILE A 12 25.60 18.14 -12.24
C ILE A 12 24.46 18.04 -13.27
N THR A 13 24.68 18.57 -14.47
CA THR A 13 23.67 18.51 -15.55
C THR A 13 23.40 17.06 -15.95
N LYS A 14 24.47 16.27 -16.11
CA LYS A 14 24.38 14.84 -16.44
C LYS A 14 23.70 14.03 -15.34
N ALA A 15 24.02 14.31 -14.07
CA ALA A 15 23.39 13.67 -12.93
C ALA A 15 21.88 14.00 -12.82
N ARG A 16 21.45 15.21 -13.20
CA ARG A 16 20.03 15.58 -13.24
C ARG A 16 19.26 14.83 -14.33
N GLU A 17 19.84 14.66 -15.50
CA GLU A 17 19.25 13.89 -16.59
C GLU A 17 19.09 12.40 -16.22
N GLU A 18 20.08 11.84 -15.52
CA GLU A 18 20.03 10.47 -15.02
C GLU A 18 18.98 10.28 -13.89
N LEU A 19 18.78 11.29 -13.04
CA LEU A 19 17.72 11.31 -12.04
C LEU A 19 16.31 11.39 -12.64
N ALA A 20 16.14 12.15 -13.73
CA ALA A 20 14.87 12.22 -14.45
C ALA A 20 14.46 10.85 -15.03
N GLY A 21 15.43 10.12 -15.61
CA GLY A 21 15.19 8.76 -16.13
C GLY A 21 14.88 7.72 -15.04
N THR A 22 15.43 7.88 -13.83
CA THR A 22 15.15 7.00 -12.69
C THR A 22 13.85 7.34 -11.97
N LEU A 23 13.39 8.61 -12.00
CA LEU A 23 12.11 9.00 -11.42
C LEU A 23 10.93 8.34 -12.14
N ASP A 24 10.98 8.27 -13.49
CA ASP A 24 9.94 7.59 -14.29
C ASP A 24 9.87 6.08 -13.97
N GLN A 25 11.01 5.42 -13.79
CA GLN A 25 11.06 4.01 -13.43
C GLN A 25 10.58 3.74 -12.00
N LEU A 26 10.73 4.71 -11.08
CA LEU A 26 10.27 4.56 -9.70
C LEU A 26 8.75 4.71 -9.59
N VAL A 27 8.14 5.56 -10.41
CA VAL A 27 6.67 5.69 -10.49
C VAL A 27 6.03 4.41 -11.03
N GLU A 28 6.66 3.77 -12.02
CA GLU A 28 6.13 2.53 -12.60
C GLU A 28 6.20 1.34 -11.62
N ARG A 29 7.25 1.28 -10.78
CA ARG A 29 7.43 0.21 -9.78
C ARG A 29 6.75 0.48 -8.44
N ALA A 30 6.53 1.74 -8.09
CA ALA A 30 5.84 2.18 -6.87
C ALA A 30 4.38 2.59 -7.13
N ASN A 31 3.75 2.12 -8.21
CA ASN A 31 2.36 2.46 -8.51
C ASN A 31 1.47 2.05 -7.32
N PRO A 32 0.98 3.01 -6.50
CA PRO A 32 0.27 2.72 -5.26
C PRO A 32 -1.06 2.02 -5.54
N GLN A 33 -1.60 2.14 -6.76
CA GLN A 33 -2.80 1.42 -7.18
C GLN A 33 -2.59 -0.09 -7.14
N ARG A 34 -1.44 -0.59 -7.61
CA ARG A 34 -1.15 -2.03 -7.60
C ARG A 34 -0.94 -2.57 -6.20
N LEU A 35 -0.26 -1.81 -5.34
CA LEU A 35 -0.12 -2.15 -3.93
C LEU A 35 -1.48 -2.18 -3.21
N ALA A 36 -2.34 -1.20 -3.48
CA ALA A 36 -3.68 -1.13 -2.91
C ALA A 36 -4.56 -2.28 -3.40
N ASP A 37 -4.48 -2.63 -4.68
CA ASP A 37 -5.25 -3.73 -5.27
C ASP A 37 -4.76 -5.10 -4.77
N ASP A 38 -3.46 -5.29 -4.63
CA ASP A 38 -2.87 -6.48 -4.01
C ASP A 38 -3.26 -6.59 -2.53
N ALA A 39 -3.23 -5.48 -1.80
CA ALA A 39 -3.65 -5.43 -0.39
C ALA A 39 -5.14 -5.74 -0.24
N LYS A 40 -6.01 -5.17 -1.08
CA LYS A 40 -7.45 -5.48 -1.11
C LYS A 40 -7.69 -6.95 -1.42
N THR A 41 -7.01 -7.48 -2.44
CA THR A 41 -7.15 -8.88 -2.85
C THR A 41 -6.73 -9.83 -1.73
N LYS A 42 -5.61 -9.54 -1.06
CA LYS A 42 -5.15 -10.31 0.10
C LYS A 42 -6.12 -10.21 1.27
N ALA A 43 -6.66 -9.03 1.56
CA ALA A 43 -7.64 -8.85 2.64
C ALA A 43 -8.92 -9.66 2.38
N VAL A 44 -9.45 -9.59 1.16
CA VAL A 44 -10.62 -10.39 0.74
C VAL A 44 -10.30 -11.89 0.85
N ALA A 45 -9.10 -12.31 0.41
CA ALA A 45 -8.66 -13.70 0.49
C ALA A 45 -8.45 -14.21 1.92
N ILE A 46 -8.20 -13.33 2.91
CA ILE A 46 -8.11 -13.70 4.32
C ILE A 46 -9.50 -13.86 4.93
N VAL A 47 -10.41 -12.93 4.66
CA VAL A 47 -11.78 -12.96 5.17
C VAL A 47 -12.57 -14.12 4.56
N SER A 48 -12.30 -14.48 3.31
CA SER A 48 -12.97 -15.60 2.63
C SER A 48 -12.50 -16.98 3.11
N ARG A 49 -11.44 -17.07 3.93
CA ARG A 49 -10.99 -18.35 4.48
C ARG A 49 -12.07 -18.95 5.37
N PRO A 50 -12.40 -20.25 5.22
CA PRO A 50 -13.41 -20.92 6.05
C PRO A 50 -13.30 -20.66 7.55
N PRO A 51 -12.12 -20.80 8.20
CA PRO A 51 -12.01 -20.57 9.65
C PRO A 51 -12.32 -19.12 10.05
N VAL A 52 -11.89 -18.13 9.25
CA VAL A 52 -12.13 -16.70 9.54
C VAL A 52 -13.61 -16.38 9.37
N LYS A 53 -14.23 -16.87 8.30
CA LYS A 53 -15.65 -16.68 8.02
C LYS A 53 -16.53 -17.23 9.16
N TYR A 54 -16.31 -18.47 9.58
CA TYR A 54 -17.09 -19.07 10.66
C TYR A 54 -16.81 -18.38 12.01
N GLY A 55 -15.57 -17.96 12.27
CA GLY A 55 -15.24 -17.16 13.44
C GLY A 55 -16.00 -15.82 13.48
N LEU A 56 -16.04 -15.09 12.37
CA LEU A 56 -16.79 -13.83 12.25
C LEU A 56 -18.30 -14.04 12.48
N ILE A 57 -18.88 -15.11 11.95
CA ILE A 57 -20.29 -15.44 12.18
C ILE A 57 -20.55 -15.74 13.66
N ALA A 58 -19.71 -16.53 14.30
CA ALA A 58 -19.86 -16.87 15.71
C ALA A 58 -19.75 -15.64 16.63
N VAL A 59 -18.75 -14.78 16.39
CA VAL A 59 -18.61 -13.51 17.12
C VAL A 59 -19.81 -12.60 16.86
N GLY A 60 -20.23 -12.46 15.60
CA GLY A 60 -21.39 -11.65 15.23
C GLY A 60 -22.67 -12.13 15.91
N ALA A 61 -22.90 -13.44 15.95
CA ALA A 61 -24.04 -14.03 16.64
C ALA A 61 -24.01 -13.77 18.16
N LEU A 62 -22.84 -13.92 18.79
CA LEU A 62 -22.68 -13.59 20.21
C LEU A 62 -22.99 -12.13 20.51
N VAL A 63 -22.47 -11.21 19.70
CA VAL A 63 -22.74 -9.78 19.83
C VAL A 63 -24.22 -9.49 19.66
N ALA A 64 -24.88 -10.06 18.65
CA ALA A 64 -26.32 -9.89 18.44
C ALA A 64 -27.14 -10.37 19.65
N VAL A 65 -26.81 -11.54 20.20
CA VAL A 65 -27.46 -12.06 21.42
C VAL A 65 -27.27 -11.12 22.61
N VAL A 66 -26.05 -10.60 22.82
CA VAL A 66 -25.75 -9.66 23.90
C VAL A 66 -26.55 -8.36 23.75
N VAL A 67 -26.63 -7.82 22.52
CA VAL A 67 -27.38 -6.60 22.23
C VAL A 67 -28.88 -6.81 22.46
N VAL A 68 -29.45 -7.90 21.95
CA VAL A 68 -30.87 -8.25 22.17
C VAL A 68 -31.16 -8.40 23.66
N ARG A 69 -30.31 -9.13 24.39
CA ARG A 69 -30.46 -9.31 25.84
C ARG A 69 -30.38 -7.99 26.61
N LYS A 70 -29.57 -7.02 26.14
CA LYS A 70 -29.43 -5.69 26.73
C LYS A 70 -30.62 -4.78 26.43
N ILE A 71 -31.30 -4.96 25.30
CA ILE A 71 -32.47 -4.14 24.94
C ILE A 71 -33.75 -4.70 25.61
N LEU A 72 -33.85 -6.02 25.76
CA LEU A 72 -35.02 -6.70 26.34
C LEU A 72 -34.99 -6.82 27.86
N ARG A 73 -33.97 -6.27 28.54
CA ARG A 73 -33.84 -6.21 29.99
C ARG A 73 -33.66 -4.78 30.44
#